data_AF-A0A0C9TL79-F1
#
_entry.id   AF-A0A0C9TL79-F1
#
_cell.length_a   1.000
_cell.length_b   1.000
_cell.length_c   1.000
_cell.angle_alpha   90.00
_cell.angle_beta   90.00
_cell.angle_gamma   90.00
#
_symmetry.space_group_name_H-M   'P 1'
#
loop_
_entity.id
_entity.type
_entity.pdbx_description
1 polymer ?
#
loop_
_entity_poly.entity_id
_entity_poly.type
_entity_poly.pdbx_seq_one_letter_code
_entity_poly.pdbx_strand_id
1 'polypeptide(L)'
;MPLKKTKAPLPPIAWDANDHGLIWQLIVEITKPQNLKVLCGKLTKHENTSGKTKASVFRQIGSVLLPELHGIDPTATGDRIKGKYEGLTVTGEGIGPDSEDGADETCRCFIEAAGPNESTPEEVRNIWDDIVSQFPFFPDLHCILATKPNKNPIVVTTGVGPSGKRMLIMQPLTNRADNEASEGSDEVEFTNSQIQEIQTLQDALTMVQQSAVEKENVPPLPPSQSQPDPSIPLCTAPRSLTMSQDSVLKAKERIQKVPKKCTIEDTLIDIHKSNTDAINAHAREELIVKKCQLLLEEFKAGVWDREEYREELRKLEGGEPPAKRSRQYSPDWDLD
;
A
#
# COMPACT_ATOMS: atom_id res chain seq x y z
N MET A 1 41.28 -13.67 -0.79
CA MET A 1 39.83 -13.71 -1.08
C MET A 1 39.15 -14.49 0.04
N PRO A 2 38.34 -13.87 0.91
CA PRO A 2 37.64 -14.63 1.95
C PRO A 2 36.56 -15.50 1.28
N LEU A 3 36.59 -16.82 1.56
CA LEU A 3 35.55 -17.75 1.13
C LEU A 3 34.21 -17.29 1.69
N LYS A 4 33.26 -16.91 0.82
CA LYS A 4 31.86 -16.75 1.19
C LYS A 4 31.37 -18.13 1.65
N LYS A 5 31.21 -18.33 2.96
CA LYS A 5 30.51 -19.51 3.49
C LYS A 5 29.08 -19.46 2.98
N THR A 6 28.75 -20.33 2.04
CA THR A 6 27.38 -20.54 1.58
C THR A 6 26.60 -21.08 2.77
N LYS A 7 25.83 -20.20 3.44
CA LYS A 7 24.95 -20.60 4.55
C LYS A 7 23.95 -21.62 4.01
N ALA A 8 23.83 -22.75 4.69
CA ALA A 8 22.83 -23.76 4.33
C ALA A 8 21.43 -23.13 4.38
N PRO A 9 20.56 -23.40 3.40
CA PRO A 9 19.19 -22.89 3.41
C PRO A 9 18.44 -23.44 4.63
N LEU A 10 17.75 -22.55 5.36
CA LEU A 10 16.94 -22.95 6.50
C LEU A 10 15.75 -23.82 6.04
N PRO A 11 15.39 -24.89 6.78
CA PRO A 11 14.25 -25.75 6.44
C PRO A 11 12.93 -24.96 6.47
N PRO A 12 11.91 -25.33 5.68
CA PRO A 12 10.62 -24.65 5.68
C PRO A 12 9.91 -24.76 7.04
N ILE A 13 9.12 -23.74 7.39
CA ILE A 13 8.33 -23.70 8.63
C ILE A 13 6.90 -24.11 8.29
N ALA A 14 6.38 -25.14 8.96
CA ALA A 14 5.00 -25.58 8.81
C ALA A 14 4.07 -24.72 9.68
N TRP A 15 3.73 -23.52 9.21
CA TRP A 15 2.89 -22.57 9.94
C TRP A 15 1.47 -23.07 10.21
N ASP A 16 0.96 -23.94 9.34
CA ASP A 16 -0.43 -24.44 9.39
C ASP A 16 -0.54 -25.81 10.09
N ALA A 17 0.58 -26.35 10.59
CA ALA A 17 0.56 -27.58 11.37
C ALA A 17 -0.05 -27.35 12.76
N ASN A 18 -0.56 -28.43 13.36
CA ASN A 18 -1.14 -28.44 14.71
C ASN A 18 -2.20 -27.36 14.91
N ASP A 19 -3.15 -27.26 13.97
CA ASP A 19 -4.24 -26.28 14.01
C ASP A 19 -3.71 -24.84 14.17
N HIS A 20 -2.71 -24.50 13.35
CA HIS A 20 -2.03 -23.19 13.37
C HIS A 20 -1.40 -22.81 14.73
N GLY A 21 -1.05 -23.78 15.57
CA GLY A 21 -0.51 -23.53 16.91
C GLY A 21 0.69 -22.58 16.95
N LEU A 22 1.54 -22.58 15.92
CA LEU A 22 2.68 -21.66 15.82
C LEU A 22 2.26 -20.21 15.54
N ILE A 23 1.17 -20.01 14.79
CA ILE A 23 0.59 -18.68 14.54
C ILE A 23 0.02 -18.12 15.83
N TRP A 24 -0.70 -18.94 16.60
CA TRP A 24 -1.20 -18.53 17.92
C TRP A 24 -0.07 -18.14 18.88
N GLN A 25 1.00 -18.93 18.96
CA GLN A 25 2.17 -18.58 19.76
C GLN A 25 2.84 -17.28 19.28
N LEU A 26 2.89 -17.04 17.97
CA LEU A 26 3.38 -15.79 17.41
C LEU A 26 2.54 -14.59 17.88
N ILE A 27 1.21 -14.69 17.82
CA ILE A 27 0.31 -13.62 18.28
C ILE A 27 0.51 -13.36 19.77
N VAL A 28 0.64 -14.40 20.60
CA VAL A 28 0.93 -14.27 22.03
C VAL A 28 2.25 -13.53 22.26
N GLU A 29 3.32 -13.90 21.55
CA GLU A 29 4.62 -13.22 21.66
C GLU A 29 4.57 -11.76 21.20
N ILE A 30 3.82 -11.44 20.15
CA ILE A 30 3.65 -10.05 19.66
C ILE A 30 2.91 -9.20 20.69
N THR A 31 1.89 -9.77 21.34
CA THR A 31 1.00 -9.07 22.28
C THR A 31 1.70 -8.74 23.60
N LYS A 32 2.86 -9.35 23.90
CA LYS A 32 3.67 -8.98 25.08
C LYS A 32 3.98 -7.48 25.05
N PRO A 33 3.73 -6.72 26.15
CA PRO A 33 3.86 -5.26 26.16
C PRO A 33 5.22 -4.74 25.64
N GLN A 34 6.30 -5.45 25.98
CA GLN A 34 7.66 -5.14 25.55
C GLN A 34 7.89 -5.24 24.03
N ASN A 35 7.19 -6.17 23.37
CA ASN A 35 7.28 -6.41 21.92
C ASN A 35 6.28 -5.50 21.21
N LEU A 36 5.03 -5.48 21.69
CA LEU A 36 3.94 -4.68 21.16
C LEU A 36 4.35 -3.21 21.03
N LYS A 37 4.96 -2.63 22.07
CA LYS A 37 5.47 -1.25 22.07
C LYS A 37 6.45 -0.95 20.93
N VAL A 38 7.33 -1.91 20.61
CA VAL A 38 8.34 -1.73 19.54
C VAL A 38 7.72 -1.94 18.16
N LEU A 39 6.83 -2.92 18.04
CA LEU A 39 6.20 -3.31 16.77
C LEU A 39 5.11 -2.32 16.34
N CYS A 40 4.32 -1.85 17.31
CA CYS A 40 3.12 -1.04 17.13
C CYS A 40 3.33 0.45 17.44
N GLY A 41 4.43 0.81 18.08
CA GLY A 41 4.72 2.17 18.51
C GLY A 41 4.28 2.42 19.95
N LYS A 42 4.44 3.66 20.39
CA LYS A 42 4.05 4.09 21.73
C LYS A 42 2.54 4.12 21.84
N LEU A 43 2.00 3.58 22.93
CA LEU A 43 0.56 3.67 23.23
C LEU A 43 0.20 5.04 23.82
N THR A 44 1.15 5.66 24.53
CA THR A 44 0.95 6.96 25.17
C THR A 44 2.08 7.94 24.81
N LYS A 45 1.78 9.24 24.83
CA LYS A 45 2.77 10.30 24.54
C LYS A 45 3.99 10.25 25.48
N HIS A 46 3.79 9.78 26.73
CA HIS A 46 4.83 9.76 27.76
C HIS A 46 5.69 8.48 27.77
N GLU A 47 5.43 7.51 26.91
CA GLU A 47 6.25 6.30 26.85
C GLU A 47 7.64 6.58 26.23
N ASN A 48 8.70 6.13 26.88
CA ASN A 48 10.06 6.16 26.29
C ASN A 48 10.23 5.06 25.23
N THR A 49 10.88 5.36 24.11
CA THR A 49 11.26 4.33 23.13
C THR A 49 12.28 3.38 23.75
N SER A 50 12.11 2.07 23.59
CA SER A 50 12.94 1.06 24.28
C SER A 50 14.35 0.90 23.70
N GLY A 51 14.79 1.77 22.78
CA GLY A 51 16.05 1.65 22.04
C GLY A 51 16.16 0.40 21.14
N LYS A 52 15.23 -0.57 21.26
CA LYS A 52 15.19 -1.79 20.47
C LYS A 52 14.62 -1.51 19.08
N THR A 53 15.19 -2.17 18.07
CA THR A 53 14.67 -2.15 16.71
C THR A 53 13.63 -3.26 16.51
N LYS A 54 12.70 -3.09 15.56
CA LYS A 54 11.72 -4.13 15.18
C LYS A 54 12.42 -5.45 14.79
N ALA A 55 13.52 -5.36 14.06
CA ALA A 55 14.34 -6.52 13.69
C ALA A 55 14.96 -7.25 14.90
N SER A 56 15.31 -6.53 15.98
CA SER A 56 15.76 -7.15 17.23
C SER A 56 14.63 -7.93 17.89
N VAL A 57 13.42 -7.37 17.92
CA VAL A 57 12.23 -8.03 18.49
C VAL A 57 11.86 -9.29 17.71
N PHE A 58 11.82 -9.24 16.38
CA PHE A 58 11.51 -10.44 15.59
C PHE A 58 12.55 -11.55 15.76
N ARG A 59 13.83 -11.21 15.94
CA ARG A 59 14.87 -12.19 16.29
C ARG A 59 14.64 -12.80 17.67
N GLN A 60 14.29 -11.97 18.66
CA GLN A 60 13.93 -12.43 20.00
C GLN A 60 12.72 -13.38 19.98
N ILE A 61 11.67 -13.05 19.25
CA ILE A 61 10.50 -13.93 19.06
C ILE A 61 10.93 -15.22 18.36
N GLY A 62 11.78 -15.13 17.33
CA GLY A 62 12.34 -16.28 16.64
C GLY A 62 13.12 -17.23 17.55
N SER A 63 13.86 -16.72 18.54
CA SER A 63 14.56 -17.56 19.52
C SER A 63 13.63 -18.32 20.48
N VAL A 64 12.40 -17.82 20.68
CA VAL A 64 11.40 -18.46 21.54
C VAL A 64 10.62 -19.51 20.76
N LEU A 65 10.13 -19.14 19.57
CA LEU A 65 9.25 -19.99 18.77
C LEU A 65 10.00 -21.06 17.99
N LEU A 66 11.21 -20.74 17.51
CA LEU A 66 11.97 -21.57 16.58
C LEU A 66 13.44 -21.66 17.04
N PRO A 67 13.72 -22.15 18.26
CA PRO A 67 15.06 -22.14 18.84
C PRO A 67 16.08 -22.89 17.97
N GLU A 68 15.67 -23.98 17.31
CA GLU A 68 16.52 -24.76 16.40
C GLU A 68 16.94 -23.95 15.17
N LEU A 69 16.00 -23.26 14.52
CA LEU A 69 16.30 -22.43 13.33
C LEU A 69 17.09 -21.18 13.71
N HIS A 70 16.76 -20.59 14.86
CA HIS A 70 17.49 -19.45 15.40
C HIS A 70 18.95 -19.82 15.72
N GLY A 71 19.22 -21.05 16.18
CA GLY A 71 20.59 -21.54 16.38
C GLY A 71 21.42 -21.62 15.09
N ILE A 72 20.77 -21.85 13.95
CA ILE A 72 21.42 -21.93 12.63
C ILE A 72 21.64 -20.52 12.06
N ASP A 73 20.57 -19.72 12.00
CA ASP A 73 20.62 -18.34 11.50
C ASP A 73 19.59 -17.45 12.22
N PRO A 74 20.03 -16.68 13.23
CA PRO A 74 19.16 -15.75 13.95
C PRO A 74 18.48 -14.73 13.03
N THR A 75 19.22 -14.20 12.05
CA THR A 75 18.72 -13.13 11.17
C THR A 75 17.65 -13.67 10.23
N ALA A 76 17.94 -14.76 9.52
CA ALA A 76 16.98 -15.35 8.60
C ALA A 76 15.74 -15.90 9.32
N THR A 77 15.89 -16.40 10.56
CA THR A 77 14.74 -16.79 11.40
C THR A 77 13.89 -15.58 11.76
N GLY A 78 14.51 -14.47 12.20
CA GLY A 78 13.81 -13.22 12.48
C GLY A 78 13.08 -12.66 11.25
N ASP A 79 13.68 -12.73 10.07
CA ASP A 79 13.05 -12.29 8.82
C ASP A 79 11.82 -13.14 8.45
N ARG A 80 11.85 -14.45 8.74
CA ARG A 80 10.69 -15.34 8.55
C ARG A 80 9.56 -15.06 9.52
N ILE A 81 9.87 -14.78 10.80
CA ILE A 81 8.88 -14.33 11.78
C ILE A 81 8.24 -13.02 11.30
N LYS A 82 9.07 -12.06 10.86
CA LYS A 82 8.60 -10.78 10.32
C LYS A 82 7.68 -10.99 9.12
N GLY A 83 8.09 -11.78 8.13
CA GLY A 83 7.28 -12.03 6.93
C GLY A 83 5.93 -12.66 7.25
N LYS A 84 5.88 -13.62 8.19
CA LYS A 84 4.60 -14.20 8.63
C LYS A 84 3.73 -13.17 9.35
N TYR A 85 4.30 -12.38 10.27
CA TYR A 85 3.56 -11.28 10.93
C TYR A 85 3.01 -10.28 9.91
N GLU A 86 3.83 -9.85 8.95
CA GLU A 86 3.39 -8.90 7.91
C GLU A 86 2.23 -9.50 7.12
N GLY A 87 2.35 -10.75 6.65
CA GLY A 87 1.27 -11.46 5.94
C GLY A 87 -0.03 -11.60 6.74
N LEU A 88 0.03 -11.74 8.07
CA LEU A 88 -1.15 -11.75 8.94
C LEU A 88 -1.79 -10.37 9.10
N THR A 89 -1.04 -9.30 8.88
CA THR A 89 -1.51 -7.91 9.07
C THR A 89 -1.83 -7.17 7.78
N VAL A 90 -1.65 -7.80 6.63
CA VAL A 90 -2.11 -7.24 5.35
C VAL A 90 -3.64 -7.36 5.33
N THR A 91 -4.32 -6.27 5.65
CA THR A 91 -5.73 -6.08 5.30
C THR A 91 -5.82 -5.93 3.79
N GLY A 92 -6.76 -6.63 3.15
CA GLY A 92 -6.92 -6.68 1.68
C GLY A 92 -6.87 -5.31 1.01
N GLU A 93 -6.45 -5.30 -0.27
CA GLU A 93 -6.35 -4.12 -1.14
C GLU A 93 -7.50 -3.15 -0.82
N GLY A 94 -7.16 -1.97 -0.31
CA GLY A 94 -8.10 -1.05 0.35
C GLY A 94 -9.34 -0.71 -0.47
N ILE A 95 -10.29 -0.01 0.16
CA ILE A 95 -11.61 0.39 -0.37
C ILE A 95 -11.61 0.52 -1.90
N GLY A 96 -12.31 -0.40 -2.56
CA GLY A 96 -12.40 -0.47 -4.02
C GLY A 96 -12.97 0.82 -4.63
N PRO A 97 -12.72 1.07 -5.92
CA PRO A 97 -13.11 2.30 -6.61
C PRO A 97 -14.64 2.52 -6.72
N ASP A 98 -15.46 1.54 -6.36
CA ASP A 98 -16.90 1.50 -6.60
C ASP A 98 -17.76 2.34 -5.63
N SER A 99 -17.15 3.18 -4.78
CA SER A 99 -17.92 4.21 -4.04
C SER A 99 -18.25 5.34 -5.02
N GLU A 100 -19.39 5.21 -5.68
CA GLU A 100 -20.06 6.26 -6.45
C GLU A 100 -20.74 7.25 -5.49
N ASP A 101 -19.97 8.16 -4.87
CA ASP A 101 -20.44 9.54 -4.66
C ASP A 101 -19.34 10.42 -4.08
N GLY A 102 -19.35 11.69 -4.48
CA GLY A 102 -18.42 12.73 -4.01
C GLY A 102 -18.75 13.26 -2.61
N ALA A 103 -19.58 12.58 -1.84
CA ALA A 103 -19.99 12.99 -0.50
C ALA A 103 -18.98 12.52 0.55
N ASP A 104 -18.83 13.30 1.63
CA ASP A 104 -18.09 12.86 2.80
C ASP A 104 -18.82 11.67 3.43
N GLU A 105 -18.17 10.51 3.42
CA GLU A 105 -18.72 9.30 4.01
C GLU A 105 -18.29 9.24 5.47
N THR A 106 -19.23 8.93 6.37
CA THR A 106 -18.91 8.59 7.76
C THR A 106 -19.00 7.07 7.89
N CYS A 107 -18.03 6.46 8.57
CA CYS A 107 -18.07 5.03 8.85
C CYS A 107 -19.35 4.71 9.65
N ARG A 108 -20.22 3.87 9.08
CA ARG A 108 -21.53 3.55 9.67
C ARG A 108 -21.43 2.89 11.05
N CYS A 109 -20.36 2.14 11.28
CA CYS A 109 -20.12 1.46 12.54
C CYS A 109 -18.62 1.28 12.76
N PHE A 110 -18.14 1.78 13.89
CA PHE A 110 -16.76 1.59 14.32
C PHE A 110 -16.68 0.50 15.37
N ILE A 111 -15.78 -0.46 15.15
CA ILE A 111 -15.52 -1.54 16.10
C ILE A 111 -14.29 -1.20 16.93
N GLU A 112 -14.47 -1.13 18.25
CA GLU A 112 -13.38 -0.88 19.18
C GLU A 112 -12.40 -2.05 19.24
N ALA A 113 -11.21 -1.82 19.81
CA ALA A 113 -10.18 -2.85 19.91
C ALA A 113 -10.63 -4.15 20.61
N ALA A 114 -11.61 -4.06 21.53
CA ALA A 114 -12.19 -5.21 22.21
C ALA A 114 -13.09 -6.08 21.30
N GLY A 115 -13.40 -5.62 20.08
CA GLY A 115 -14.34 -6.24 19.18
C GLY A 115 -15.76 -5.69 19.33
N PRO A 116 -16.74 -6.30 18.64
CA PRO A 116 -18.14 -5.90 18.72
C PRO A 116 -18.70 -6.10 20.13
N ASN A 117 -19.60 -5.21 20.53
CA ASN A 117 -20.27 -5.22 21.83
C ASN A 117 -21.80 -5.30 21.67
N GLU A 118 -22.54 -5.22 22.77
CA GLU A 118 -24.02 -5.29 22.75
C GLU A 118 -24.68 -4.17 21.94
N SER A 119 -24.02 -2.99 21.86
CA SER A 119 -24.49 -1.85 21.06
C SER A 119 -24.11 -1.93 19.58
N THR A 120 -23.31 -2.92 19.18
CA THR A 120 -22.93 -3.10 17.77
C THR A 120 -24.11 -3.66 16.97
N PRO A 121 -24.46 -3.07 15.81
CA PRO A 121 -25.55 -3.57 14.96
C PRO A 121 -25.39 -5.05 14.61
N GLU A 122 -26.50 -5.78 14.58
CA GLU A 122 -26.51 -7.23 14.33
C GLU A 122 -25.84 -7.60 13.01
N GLU A 123 -26.09 -6.82 11.95
CA GLU A 123 -25.45 -7.01 10.65
C GLU A 123 -23.91 -6.98 10.74
N VAL A 124 -23.36 -6.08 11.55
CA VAL A 124 -21.91 -5.95 11.74
C VAL A 124 -21.35 -7.09 12.58
N ARG A 125 -22.10 -7.56 13.59
CA ARG A 125 -21.73 -8.77 14.35
C ARG A 125 -21.71 -10.02 13.48
N ASN A 126 -22.70 -10.17 12.60
CA ASN A 126 -22.76 -11.29 11.67
C ASN A 126 -21.57 -11.31 10.70
N ILE A 127 -21.17 -10.14 10.18
CA ILE A 127 -19.97 -10.00 9.35
C ILE A 127 -18.72 -10.35 10.17
N TRP A 128 -18.62 -9.84 11.40
CA TRP A 128 -17.51 -10.15 12.29
C TRP A 128 -17.38 -11.66 12.53
N ASP A 129 -18.48 -12.34 12.84
CA ASP A 129 -18.49 -13.78 13.11
C ASP A 129 -18.13 -14.60 11.85
N ASP A 130 -18.57 -14.17 10.66
CA ASP A 130 -18.15 -14.78 9.40
C ASP A 130 -16.63 -14.64 9.17
N ILE A 131 -16.07 -13.44 9.40
CA ILE A 131 -14.63 -13.21 9.32
C ILE A 131 -13.89 -14.10 10.33
N VAL A 132 -14.37 -14.21 11.56
CA VAL A 132 -13.76 -15.07 12.59
C VAL A 132 -13.81 -16.55 12.19
N SER A 133 -14.91 -16.99 11.56
CA SER A 133 -15.03 -18.36 11.06
C SER A 133 -14.02 -18.68 9.96
N GLN A 134 -13.69 -17.71 9.11
CA GLN A 134 -12.74 -17.88 8.00
C GLN A 134 -11.29 -17.61 8.43
N PHE A 135 -11.10 -16.72 9.40
CA PHE A 135 -9.82 -16.24 9.87
C PHE A 135 -9.84 -16.11 11.41
N PRO A 136 -9.61 -17.22 12.14
CA PRO A 136 -9.83 -17.26 13.59
C PRO A 136 -8.91 -16.33 14.38
N PHE A 137 -7.78 -15.90 13.80
CA PHE A 137 -6.85 -14.95 14.41
C PHE A 137 -7.34 -13.50 14.36
N PHE A 138 -8.45 -13.24 13.65
CA PHE A 138 -8.95 -11.89 13.40
C PHE A 138 -9.17 -11.07 14.67
N PRO A 139 -9.80 -11.57 15.76
CA PRO A 139 -10.07 -10.76 16.94
C PRO A 139 -8.80 -10.24 17.63
N ASP A 140 -7.80 -11.12 17.81
CA ASP A 140 -6.53 -10.74 18.43
C ASP A 140 -5.73 -9.78 17.54
N LEU A 141 -5.70 -10.02 16.24
CA LEU A 141 -5.05 -9.12 15.28
C LEU A 141 -5.76 -7.77 15.21
N HIS A 142 -7.10 -7.76 15.21
CA HIS A 142 -7.91 -6.54 15.27
C HIS A 142 -7.57 -5.74 16.52
N CYS A 143 -7.53 -6.37 17.69
CA CYS A 143 -7.14 -5.71 18.95
C CYS A 143 -5.73 -5.06 18.84
N ILE A 144 -4.75 -5.77 18.29
CA ILE A 144 -3.39 -5.26 18.07
C ILE A 144 -3.35 -4.09 17.08
N LEU A 145 -4.21 -4.10 16.05
CA LEU A 145 -4.22 -3.10 14.99
C LEU A 145 -5.04 -1.86 15.37
N ALA A 146 -6.19 -2.05 16.01
CA ALA A 146 -7.10 -0.98 16.43
C ALA A 146 -6.51 -0.13 17.57
N THR A 147 -5.59 -0.68 18.37
CA THR A 147 -4.86 0.05 19.43
C THR A 147 -3.78 0.99 18.90
N LYS A 148 -3.50 1.02 17.59
CA LYS A 148 -2.44 1.87 17.00
C LYS A 148 -3.00 3.25 16.66
N PRO A 149 -2.62 4.33 17.39
CA PRO A 149 -3.14 5.68 17.14
C PRO A 149 -2.83 6.17 15.72
N ASN A 150 -1.70 5.73 15.15
CA ASN A 150 -1.24 6.17 13.83
C ASN A 150 -1.74 5.30 12.67
N LYS A 151 -2.41 4.18 12.93
CA LYS A 151 -2.92 3.29 11.87
C LYS A 151 -4.42 3.41 11.66
N ASN A 152 -5.13 3.91 12.66
CA ASN A 152 -6.56 4.16 12.57
C ASN A 152 -6.77 5.67 12.66
N PRO A 153 -6.48 6.43 11.59
CA PRO A 153 -6.64 7.87 11.62
C PRO A 153 -8.12 8.20 11.83
N ILE A 154 -8.39 9.27 12.58
CA ILE A 154 -9.76 9.78 12.80
C ILE A 154 -10.43 10.06 11.44
N VAL A 155 -9.63 10.62 10.53
CA VAL A 155 -10.05 11.02 9.19
C VAL A 155 -9.07 10.48 8.16
N VAL A 156 -9.59 9.81 7.13
CA VAL A 156 -8.85 9.42 5.93
C VAL A 156 -9.26 10.35 4.80
N THR A 157 -8.33 11.18 4.31
CA THR A 157 -8.54 11.95 3.08
C THR A 157 -8.05 11.14 1.89
N THR A 158 -8.91 10.84 0.93
CA THR A 158 -8.48 10.19 -0.31
C THR A 158 -7.63 11.16 -1.14
N GLY A 159 -6.77 10.60 -2.01
CA GLY A 159 -6.08 11.40 -3.03
C GLY A 159 -7.07 12.15 -3.94
N VAL A 160 -6.59 13.16 -4.66
CA VAL A 160 -7.41 13.89 -5.65
C VAL A 160 -7.73 12.94 -6.81
N GLY A 161 -8.92 12.34 -6.77
CA GLY A 161 -9.45 11.55 -7.87
C GLY A 161 -10.27 12.40 -8.86
N PRO A 162 -10.81 11.80 -9.93
CA PRO A 162 -11.74 12.46 -10.85
C PRO A 162 -12.95 13.08 -10.12
N SER A 163 -13.37 12.46 -9.01
CA SER A 163 -14.46 12.93 -8.14
C SER A 163 -14.02 13.93 -7.06
N GLY A 164 -12.78 14.43 -7.11
CA GLY A 164 -12.22 15.34 -6.11
C GLY A 164 -11.57 14.64 -4.92
N LYS A 165 -11.33 15.40 -3.85
CA LYS A 165 -10.85 14.89 -2.56
C LYS A 165 -12.07 14.45 -1.75
N ARG A 166 -12.04 13.26 -1.17
CA ARG A 166 -13.08 12.79 -0.24
C ARG A 166 -12.53 12.65 1.16
N MET A 167 -13.35 12.98 2.15
CA MET A 167 -13.02 12.82 3.55
C MET A 167 -13.86 11.66 4.12
N LEU A 168 -13.18 10.61 4.60
CA LEU A 168 -13.81 9.49 5.29
C LEU A 168 -13.52 9.60 6.78
N ILE A 169 -14.55 9.89 7.58
CA ILE A 169 -14.42 9.90 9.04
C ILE A 169 -14.54 8.46 9.53
N MET A 170 -13.41 7.87 9.92
CA MET A 170 -13.31 6.44 10.29
C MET A 170 -13.74 6.19 11.73
N GLN A 171 -13.59 7.17 12.61
CA GLN A 171 -13.87 7.03 14.04
C GLN A 171 -15.05 7.92 14.43
N PRO A 172 -15.98 7.44 15.28
CA PRO A 172 -17.01 8.27 15.85
C PRO A 172 -16.31 9.41 16.58
N LEU A 173 -16.66 10.65 16.26
CA LEU A 173 -16.22 11.81 17.02
C LEU A 173 -16.92 11.72 18.37
N THR A 174 -16.36 10.96 19.31
CA THR A 174 -16.93 10.84 20.64
C THR A 174 -16.97 12.23 21.26
N ASN A 175 -18.18 12.79 21.40
CA ASN A 175 -18.44 13.95 22.24
C ASN A 175 -17.95 13.57 23.63
N ARG A 176 -16.81 14.13 24.03
CA ARG A 176 -16.30 14.00 25.39
C ARG A 176 -17.23 14.84 26.27
N ALA A 177 -18.33 14.23 26.66
CA ALA A 177 -19.33 14.81 27.54
C ALA A 177 -18.76 14.87 28.96
N ASP A 178 -18.03 15.96 29.22
CA ASP A 178 -17.97 16.49 30.58
C ASP A 178 -19.05 17.58 30.67
N ASN A 179 -20.20 17.18 31.22
CA ASN A 179 -21.33 17.97 31.77
C ASN A 179 -22.63 18.11 30.97
N GLU A 180 -23.64 17.41 31.53
CA GLU A 180 -25.06 17.73 31.71
C GLU A 180 -25.97 18.11 30.52
N ALA A 181 -26.91 17.20 30.29
CA ALA A 181 -28.34 17.43 30.03
C ALA A 181 -28.71 18.54 29.03
N SER A 182 -28.84 18.18 27.76
CA SER A 182 -29.82 18.84 26.89
C SER A 182 -30.31 17.86 25.83
N GLU A 183 -31.54 17.37 26.01
CA GLU A 183 -32.33 16.78 24.93
C GLU A 183 -32.70 17.89 23.95
N GLY A 184 -32.34 17.76 22.67
CA GLY A 184 -32.89 18.61 21.62
C GLY A 184 -31.97 18.84 20.41
N SER A 185 -32.37 18.25 19.28
CA SER A 185 -31.96 18.46 17.90
C SER A 185 -30.55 18.01 17.45
N ASP A 186 -30.56 17.06 16.52
CA ASP A 186 -29.42 16.52 15.77
C ASP A 186 -28.82 17.55 14.79
N GLU A 187 -28.11 18.54 15.30
CA GLU A 187 -27.02 19.18 14.55
C GLU A 187 -25.73 19.00 15.36
N VAL A 188 -24.79 18.22 14.82
CA VAL A 188 -23.49 17.97 15.44
C VAL A 188 -22.66 19.24 15.32
N GLU A 189 -22.75 20.12 16.32
CA GLU A 189 -21.97 21.35 16.39
C GLU A 189 -20.52 21.02 16.76
N PHE A 190 -19.57 21.29 15.85
CA PHE A 190 -18.15 21.01 16.07
C PHE A 190 -17.60 21.80 17.26
N THR A 191 -16.78 21.17 18.11
CA THR A 191 -16.11 21.91 19.19
C THR A 191 -15.05 22.87 18.64
N ASN A 192 -14.84 24.02 19.28
CA ASN A 192 -13.82 25.00 18.87
C ASN A 192 -12.42 24.40 18.71
N SER A 193 -12.06 23.39 19.51
CA SER A 193 -10.78 22.69 19.40
C SER A 193 -10.67 21.83 18.13
N GLN A 194 -11.75 21.16 17.73
CA GLN A 194 -11.80 20.35 16.51
C GLN A 194 -11.82 21.24 15.27
N ILE A 195 -12.58 22.34 15.30
CA ILE A 195 -12.57 23.36 14.24
C ILE A 195 -11.16 23.88 14.04
N GLN A 196 -10.44 24.19 15.12
CA GLN A 196 -9.08 24.70 15.06
C GLN A 196 -8.07 23.66 14.51
N GLU A 197 -8.23 22.38 14.86
CA GLU A 197 -7.38 21.31 14.32
C GLU A 197 -7.64 21.08 12.81
N ILE A 198 -8.91 21.08 12.39
CA ILE A 198 -9.30 21.00 10.98
C ILE A 198 -8.77 22.20 10.20
N GLN A 199 -8.89 23.42 10.74
CA GLN A 199 -8.35 24.64 10.11
C GLN A 199 -6.83 24.57 9.98
N THR A 200 -6.13 24.12 11.02
CA THR A 200 -4.66 23.99 11.00
C THR A 200 -4.21 23.03 9.90
N LEU A 201 -4.94 21.93 9.68
CA LEU A 201 -4.66 20.99 8.60
C LEU A 201 -4.97 21.58 7.22
N GLN A 202 -6.06 22.33 7.07
CA GLN A 202 -6.42 23.02 5.82
C GLN A 202 -5.40 24.11 5.46
N ASP A 203 -4.94 24.89 6.44
CA ASP A 203 -3.93 25.93 6.26
C ASP A 203 -2.60 25.33 5.81
N ALA A 204 -2.16 24.25 6.46
CA ALA A 204 -0.94 23.54 6.07
C ALA A 204 -1.03 23.03 4.62
N LEU A 205 -2.19 22.52 4.20
CA LEU A 205 -2.41 22.05 2.83
C LEU A 205 -2.36 23.19 1.82
N THR A 206 -2.93 24.34 2.18
CA THR A 206 -2.99 25.54 1.34
C THR A 206 -1.59 26.15 1.15
N MET A 207 -0.77 26.18 2.20
CA MET A 207 0.62 26.64 2.10
C MET A 207 1.46 25.75 1.16
N VAL A 208 1.25 24.43 1.19
CA VAL A 208 1.94 23.50 0.28
C VAL A 208 1.55 23.76 -1.18
N GLN A 209 0.26 23.99 -1.46
CA GLN A 209 -0.22 24.28 -2.81
C GLN A 209 0.29 25.63 -3.35
N GLN A 210 0.37 26.66 -2.50
CA GLN A 210 0.90 27.96 -2.90
C GLN A 210 2.41 27.93 -3.18
N SER A 211 3.18 27.14 -2.43
CA SER A 211 4.63 26.98 -2.65
C SER A 211 5.01 26.26 -3.96
N ALA A 212 4.06 25.56 -4.59
CA ALA A 212 4.27 24.85 -5.85
C ALA A 212 4.17 25.76 -7.10
N VAL A 213 3.59 26.96 -6.97
CA VAL A 213 3.37 27.90 -8.08
C VAL A 213 4.49 28.94 -8.21
N GLU A 214 5.36 29.10 -7.19
CA GLU A 214 6.33 30.20 -7.11
C GLU A 214 7.80 29.84 -7.39
N LYS A 215 8.08 28.71 -8.06
CA LYS A 215 9.44 28.35 -8.50
C LYS A 215 9.69 28.58 -9.99
N GLU A 216 9.41 29.79 -10.46
CA GLU A 216 9.92 30.27 -11.75
C GLU A 216 10.17 31.79 -11.69
N ASN A 217 11.16 32.21 -10.90
CA ASN A 217 11.99 33.40 -11.15
C ASN A 217 12.92 33.67 -9.95
N VAL A 218 14.16 33.20 -10.03
CA VAL A 218 15.25 33.73 -9.19
C VAL A 218 16.42 34.10 -10.10
N PRO A 219 16.90 35.37 -10.09
CA PRO A 219 18.05 35.79 -10.88
C PRO A 219 19.38 35.29 -10.25
N PRO A 220 20.46 35.14 -11.05
CA PRO A 220 21.70 34.53 -10.60
C PRO A 220 22.50 35.46 -9.67
N LEU A 221 22.96 34.91 -8.53
CA LEU A 221 23.93 35.55 -7.65
C LEU A 221 25.35 35.57 -8.26
N PRO A 222 26.16 36.61 -7.95
CA PRO A 222 27.56 36.69 -8.40
C PRO A 222 28.49 35.78 -7.56
N PRO A 223 29.65 35.39 -8.12
CA PRO A 223 30.59 34.48 -7.44
C PRO A 223 31.37 35.18 -6.33
N SER A 224 31.23 34.71 -5.10
CA SER A 224 32.09 35.06 -3.97
C SER A 224 33.48 34.44 -4.14
N GLN A 225 34.49 35.30 -4.23
CA GLN A 225 35.90 34.95 -4.05
C GLN A 225 36.17 34.67 -2.56
N SER A 226 36.69 33.48 -2.25
CA SER A 226 37.26 33.14 -0.95
C SER A 226 38.79 33.15 -1.02
N GLN A 227 39.42 34.04 -0.25
CA GLN A 227 40.85 33.98 0.08
C GLN A 227 41.12 32.85 1.09
N PRO A 228 42.30 32.21 1.07
CA PRO A 228 42.71 31.25 2.10
C PRO A 228 43.54 31.93 3.20
N ASP A 229 43.24 31.59 4.45
CA ASP A 229 44.11 31.84 5.60
C ASP A 229 44.79 30.53 6.05
N PRO A 230 45.98 30.60 6.69
CA PRO A 230 46.90 29.48 6.79
C PRO A 230 46.76 28.68 8.09
N SER A 231 47.34 27.48 8.07
CA SER A 231 47.96 26.74 9.20
C SER A 231 47.18 25.55 9.79
N ILE A 232 47.25 24.36 9.17
CA ILE A 232 47.12 23.04 9.84
C ILE A 232 48.09 22.02 9.19
N PRO A 233 48.69 21.07 9.94
CA PRO A 233 49.94 20.37 9.58
C PRO A 233 49.81 19.29 8.51
N LEU A 234 50.91 19.10 7.77
CA LEU A 234 51.17 18.08 6.75
C LEU A 234 50.66 16.68 7.14
N CYS A 235 49.63 16.21 6.44
CA CYS A 235 49.44 14.78 6.17
C CYS A 235 50.06 14.44 4.82
N THR A 236 50.97 13.48 4.84
CA THR A 236 51.74 12.96 3.70
C THR A 236 50.80 12.47 2.60
N ALA A 237 50.85 13.11 1.44
CA ALA A 237 50.05 12.74 0.28
C ALA A 237 50.51 11.36 -0.28
N PRO A 238 49.58 10.48 -0.65
CA PRO A 238 49.92 9.23 -1.31
C PRO A 238 50.46 9.52 -2.72
N ARG A 239 51.60 8.89 -3.04
CA ARG A 239 52.25 8.91 -4.36
C ARG A 239 51.22 8.67 -5.47
N SER A 240 51.12 9.62 -6.39
CA SER A 240 50.36 9.49 -7.63
C SER A 240 50.95 8.34 -8.46
N LEU A 241 50.17 7.29 -8.67
CA LEU A 241 50.49 6.21 -9.59
C LEU A 241 50.18 6.69 -11.00
N THR A 242 51.22 6.83 -11.81
CA THR A 242 51.15 7.14 -13.24
C THR A 242 50.44 6.00 -13.96
N MET A 243 49.11 6.11 -14.14
CA MET A 243 48.36 5.20 -14.99
C MET A 243 48.78 5.43 -16.45
N SER A 244 49.23 4.36 -17.11
CA SER A 244 49.59 4.37 -18.53
C SER A 244 48.39 4.77 -19.39
N GLN A 245 48.59 5.68 -20.36
CA GLN A 245 47.58 6.15 -21.31
C GLN A 245 46.90 4.99 -22.08
N ASP A 246 47.60 3.88 -22.30
CA ASP A 246 47.04 2.68 -22.95
C ASP A 246 45.89 2.05 -22.16
N SER A 247 45.97 2.10 -20.83
CA SER A 247 44.92 1.60 -19.94
C SER A 247 43.64 2.44 -20.08
N VAL A 248 43.78 3.75 -20.32
CA VAL A 248 42.67 4.68 -20.49
C VAL A 248 42.00 4.51 -21.86
N LEU A 249 42.77 4.26 -22.92
CA LEU A 249 42.23 4.02 -24.26
C LEU A 249 41.49 2.67 -24.34
N LYS A 250 42.05 1.60 -23.76
CA LYS A 250 41.35 0.30 -23.67
C LYS A 250 40.08 0.35 -22.81
N ALA A 251 40.06 1.20 -21.77
CA ALA A 251 38.85 1.41 -20.98
C ALA A 251 37.77 2.14 -21.80
N LYS A 252 38.14 3.16 -22.59
CA LYS A 252 37.19 3.88 -23.45
C LYS A 252 36.54 3.00 -24.53
N GLU A 253 37.24 2.03 -25.11
CA GLU A 253 36.65 1.09 -26.08
C GLU A 253 35.70 0.07 -25.43
N ARG A 254 35.87 -0.24 -24.13
CA ARG A 254 35.04 -1.22 -23.41
C ARG A 254 33.85 -0.63 -22.66
N ILE A 255 33.78 0.68 -22.50
CA ILE A 255 32.61 1.34 -21.95
C ILE A 255 31.53 1.32 -23.04
N GLN A 256 30.64 0.32 -22.97
CA GLN A 256 29.38 0.34 -23.71
C GLN A 256 28.73 1.70 -23.54
N LYS A 257 28.26 2.30 -24.64
CA LYS A 257 27.50 3.55 -24.64
C LYS A 257 26.35 3.38 -23.65
N VAL A 258 26.50 3.97 -22.46
CA VAL A 258 25.47 3.96 -21.43
C VAL A 258 24.23 4.58 -22.07
N PRO A 259 23.07 3.89 -22.07
CA PRO A 259 21.85 4.46 -22.62
C PRO A 259 21.63 5.83 -21.99
N LYS A 260 21.26 6.80 -22.84
CA LYS A 260 21.05 8.19 -22.43
C LYS A 260 20.14 8.17 -21.20
N LYS A 261 20.62 8.70 -20.07
CA LYS A 261 19.86 8.71 -18.83
C LYS A 261 18.51 9.38 -19.12
N CYS A 262 17.43 8.60 -19.05
CA CYS A 262 16.07 9.12 -19.06
C CYS A 262 16.01 10.19 -17.98
N THR A 263 15.59 11.40 -18.35
CA THR A 263 15.56 12.48 -17.37
C THR A 263 14.38 12.27 -16.43
N ILE A 264 14.39 12.97 -15.29
CA ILE A 264 13.29 12.89 -14.33
C ILE A 264 11.99 13.38 -14.99
N GLU A 265 12.10 14.37 -15.87
CA GLU A 265 11.00 14.94 -16.65
C GLU A 265 10.41 13.90 -17.63
N ASP A 266 11.25 13.14 -18.35
CA ASP A 266 10.79 12.06 -19.22
C ASP A 266 10.01 11.00 -18.43
N THR A 267 10.52 10.63 -17.25
CA THR A 267 9.86 9.65 -16.37
C THR A 267 8.49 10.15 -15.90
N LEU A 268 8.39 11.45 -15.57
CA LEU A 268 7.12 12.07 -15.17
C LEU A 268 6.10 12.10 -16.32
N ILE A 269 6.56 12.39 -17.54
CA ILE A 269 5.70 12.37 -18.73
C ILE A 269 5.17 10.96 -18.98
N ASP A 270 6.02 9.94 -18.88
CA ASP A 270 5.62 8.54 -19.07
C ASP A 270 4.59 8.10 -18.02
N ILE A 271 4.75 8.51 -16.75
CA ILE A 271 3.77 8.23 -15.69
C ILE A 271 2.43 8.91 -16.01
N HIS A 272 2.43 10.20 -16.37
CA HIS A 272 1.19 10.92 -16.70
C HIS A 272 0.48 10.32 -17.90
N LYS A 273 1.24 9.94 -18.94
CA LYS A 273 0.70 9.28 -20.13
C LYS A 273 0.09 7.93 -19.77
N SER A 274 0.82 7.09 -19.03
CA SER A 274 0.33 5.78 -18.57
C SER A 274 -0.95 5.90 -17.75
N ASN A 275 -1.04 6.89 -16.86
CA ASN A 275 -2.25 7.13 -16.06
C ASN A 275 -3.43 7.58 -16.92
N THR A 276 -3.18 8.45 -17.90
CA THR A 276 -4.21 8.92 -18.83
C THR A 276 -4.72 7.77 -19.71
N ASP A 277 -3.82 6.93 -20.21
CA ASP A 277 -4.15 5.75 -21.00
C ASP A 277 -4.96 4.73 -20.18
N ALA A 278 -4.62 4.52 -18.91
CA ALA A 278 -5.36 3.65 -18.00
C ALA A 278 -6.79 4.17 -17.74
N ILE A 279 -6.94 5.48 -17.48
CA ILE A 279 -8.26 6.12 -17.30
C ILE A 279 -9.12 5.97 -18.56
N ASN A 280 -8.53 6.23 -19.73
CA ASN A 280 -9.23 6.07 -21.00
C ASN A 280 -9.59 4.61 -21.31
N ALA A 281 -8.75 3.65 -20.93
CA ALA A 281 -9.06 2.24 -21.06
C ALA A 281 -10.26 1.84 -20.18
N HIS A 282 -10.25 2.24 -18.90
CA HIS A 282 -11.35 2.00 -17.98
C HIS A 282 -12.68 2.59 -18.49
N ALA A 283 -12.66 3.85 -18.94
CA ALA A 283 -13.85 4.50 -19.49
C ALA A 283 -14.43 3.77 -20.72
N ARG A 284 -13.57 3.14 -21.55
CA ARG A 284 -14.03 2.32 -22.69
C ARG A 284 -14.66 1.01 -22.23
N GLU A 285 -14.05 0.33 -21.26
CA GLU A 285 -14.58 -0.92 -20.71
C GLU A 285 -15.94 -0.70 -20.04
N GLU A 286 -16.08 0.36 -19.24
CA GLU A 286 -17.34 0.73 -18.59
C GLU A 286 -18.45 1.03 -19.62
N LEU A 287 -18.10 1.70 -20.72
CA LEU A 287 -19.03 1.99 -21.81
C LEU A 287 -19.47 0.71 -22.52
N ILE A 288 -18.56 -0.26 -22.72
CA ILE A 288 -18.89 -1.58 -23.28
C ILE A 288 -19.86 -2.32 -22.35
N VAL A 289 -19.59 -2.34 -21.03
CA VAL A 289 -20.47 -2.99 -20.04
C VAL A 289 -21.87 -2.36 -20.07
N LYS A 290 -21.96 -1.03 -20.05
CA LYS A 290 -23.25 -0.31 -20.14
C LYS A 290 -24.01 -0.64 -21.42
N LYS A 291 -23.32 -0.73 -22.57
CA LYS A 291 -23.94 -1.15 -23.84
C LYS A 291 -24.42 -2.60 -23.82
N CYS A 292 -23.63 -3.53 -23.28
CA CYS A 292 -24.03 -4.93 -23.15
C CYS A 292 -25.26 -5.09 -22.24
N GLN A 293 -25.33 -4.31 -21.16
CA GLN A 293 -26.49 -4.29 -20.27
C GLN A 293 -27.74 -3.77 -20.98
N LEU A 294 -27.63 -2.67 -21.73
CA LEU A 294 -28.74 -2.13 -22.52
C LEU A 294 -29.24 -3.14 -23.57
N LEU A 295 -28.33 -3.77 -24.32
CA LEU A 295 -28.70 -4.81 -25.30
C LEU A 295 -29.42 -5.99 -24.65
N LEU A 296 -29.01 -6.39 -23.45
CA LEU A 296 -29.67 -7.47 -22.71
C LEU A 296 -31.10 -7.08 -22.31
N GLU A 297 -31.33 -5.83 -21.92
CA GLU A 297 -32.67 -5.31 -21.62
C GLU A 297 -33.55 -5.26 -22.88
N GLU A 298 -33.02 -4.79 -24.00
CA GLU A 298 -33.75 -4.77 -25.28
C GLU A 298 -34.07 -6.19 -25.80
N PHE A 299 -33.16 -7.14 -25.63
CA PHE A 299 -33.40 -8.55 -25.94
C PHE A 299 -34.52 -9.14 -25.07
N LYS A 300 -34.53 -8.86 -23.76
CA LYS A 300 -35.61 -9.28 -22.85
C LYS A 300 -36.96 -8.66 -23.22
N ALA A 301 -36.95 -7.44 -23.75
CA ALA A 301 -38.14 -6.77 -24.26
C ALA A 301 -38.64 -7.30 -25.61
N GLY A 302 -37.90 -8.23 -26.24
CA GLY A 302 -38.24 -8.82 -27.54
C GLY A 302 -37.99 -7.88 -28.72
N VAL A 303 -37.19 -6.82 -28.54
CA VAL A 303 -36.81 -5.89 -29.61
C VAL A 303 -35.84 -6.54 -30.58
N TRP A 304 -34.99 -7.43 -30.08
CA TRP A 304 -33.98 -8.15 -30.86
C TRP A 304 -34.31 -9.63 -30.93
N ASP A 305 -34.06 -10.25 -32.07
CA ASP A 305 -33.98 -11.70 -32.15
C ASP A 305 -32.65 -12.21 -31.57
N ARG A 306 -32.55 -13.54 -31.38
CA ARG A 306 -31.38 -14.16 -30.75
C ARG A 306 -30.12 -14.02 -31.59
N GLU A 307 -30.25 -14.06 -32.90
CA GLU A 307 -29.15 -14.06 -33.86
C GLU A 307 -28.56 -12.64 -33.98
N GLU A 308 -29.41 -11.62 -34.08
CA GLU A 308 -29.05 -10.22 -34.11
C GLU A 308 -28.39 -9.78 -32.78
N TYR A 309 -28.95 -10.17 -31.63
CA TYR A 309 -28.35 -9.90 -30.32
C TYR A 309 -26.91 -10.45 -30.22
N ARG A 310 -26.68 -11.69 -30.67
CA ARG A 310 -25.36 -12.32 -30.67
C ARG A 310 -24.37 -11.63 -31.60
N GLU A 311 -24.83 -11.17 -32.76
CA GLU A 311 -23.97 -10.47 -33.70
C GLU A 311 -23.55 -9.09 -33.16
N GLU A 312 -24.47 -8.37 -32.53
CA GLU A 312 -24.17 -7.05 -31.95
C GLU A 312 -23.23 -7.15 -30.74
N LEU A 313 -23.40 -8.18 -29.91
CA LEU A 313 -22.50 -8.46 -28.79
C LEU A 313 -21.07 -8.77 -29.27
N ARG A 314 -20.92 -9.51 -30.39
CA ARG A 314 -19.62 -9.78 -31.00
C ARG A 314 -18.94 -8.51 -31.52
N LYS A 315 -19.70 -7.55 -32.06
CA LYS A 315 -19.15 -6.26 -32.50
C LYS A 315 -18.62 -5.44 -31.33
N LEU A 316 -19.31 -5.48 -30.18
CA LEU A 316 -18.88 -4.75 -28.97
C LEU A 316 -17.61 -5.30 -28.33
N GLU A 317 -17.40 -6.62 -28.39
CA GLU A 317 -16.18 -7.26 -27.89
C GLU A 317 -14.96 -7.03 -28.80
N GLY A 318 -15.11 -6.34 -29.93
CA GLY A 318 -14.01 -6.03 -30.85
C GLY A 318 -13.40 -7.27 -31.52
N GLY A 319 -14.08 -8.41 -31.45
CA GLY A 319 -13.66 -9.64 -32.10
C GLY A 319 -13.88 -9.53 -33.61
N GLU A 320 -12.85 -9.12 -34.35
CA GLU A 320 -12.84 -9.30 -35.80
C GLU A 320 -13.09 -10.80 -36.07
N PRO A 321 -14.14 -11.18 -36.80
CA PRO A 321 -14.48 -12.58 -36.98
C PRO A 321 -13.27 -13.29 -37.57
N PRO A 322 -12.83 -14.43 -37.00
CA PRO A 322 -11.64 -15.11 -37.46
C PRO A 322 -11.78 -15.32 -38.97
N ALA A 323 -10.87 -14.71 -39.73
CA ALA A 323 -10.90 -14.78 -41.19
C ALA A 323 -11.14 -16.23 -41.58
N LYS A 324 -12.21 -16.49 -42.34
CA LYS A 324 -12.62 -17.84 -42.74
C LYS A 324 -11.39 -18.53 -43.33
N ARG A 325 -10.69 -19.32 -42.51
CA ARG A 325 -9.57 -20.14 -42.97
C ARG A 325 -10.19 -21.07 -43.99
N SER A 326 -9.77 -20.94 -45.25
CA SER A 326 -10.09 -21.89 -46.29
C SER A 326 -9.77 -23.27 -45.73
N ARG A 327 -10.80 -24.08 -45.50
CA ARG A 327 -10.63 -25.46 -45.07
C ARG A 327 -9.77 -26.11 -46.14
N GLN A 328 -8.49 -26.32 -45.85
CA GLN A 328 -7.66 -27.17 -46.67
C GLN A 328 -8.30 -28.55 -46.59
N TYR A 329 -8.69 -29.07 -47.75
CA TYR A 329 -9.19 -30.43 -47.91
C TYR A 329 -8.22 -31.37 -47.18
N SER A 330 -8.72 -32.13 -46.21
CA SER A 330 -7.92 -33.19 -45.59
C SER A 330 -7.50 -34.15 -46.70
N PRO A 331 -6.21 -34.52 -46.80
CA PRO A 331 -5.76 -35.53 -47.74
C PRO A 331 -6.57 -36.80 -47.52
N ASP A 332 -7.11 -37.34 -48.60
CA ASP A 332 -7.81 -38.61 -48.61
C ASP A 332 -6.77 -39.70 -48.36
N TRP A 333 -6.78 -40.31 -47.17
CA TRP A 333 -5.80 -41.33 -46.77
C TRP A 333 -6.22 -42.75 -47.16
N ASP A 334 -7.33 -42.91 -47.89
CA ASP A 334 -7.90 -44.21 -48.25
C ASP A 334 -7.64 -44.61 -49.72
N LEU A 335 -6.39 -44.47 -50.20
CA LEU A 335 -5.95 -45.14 -51.43
C LEU A 335 -4.56 -45.77 -51.27
N ASP A 336 -4.58 -47.10 -51.36
CA ASP A 336 -3.50 -48.12 -51.45
C ASP A 336 -2.72 -48.53 -50.18
#